data_AF-A0AA36GHU4-F1
#
_entry.id   AF-A0AA36GHU4-F1
#
_cell.length_a   1.000
_cell.length_b   1.000
_cell.length_c   1.000
_cell.angle_alpha   90.00
_cell.angle_beta   90.00
_cell.angle_gamma   90.00
#
_symmetry.space_group_name_H-M   'P 1'
#
loop_
_entity.id
_entity.type
_entity.pdbx_description
1 polymer ?
#
loop_
_entity_poly.entity_id
_entity_poly.type
_entity_poly.pdbx_seq_one_letter_code
_entity_poly.pdbx_strand_id
1 'polypeptide(L)'
;MDRLLEDLSTDILRYPTSKGNPFSWPAPAGISGGILAIRARITFDFRRIFMADGRKTLCENNSKKRNRYKDNLFIRNSIKDAYARENKKCIDITSKKSLIKIGNNEPVKPAVASVLLNLDLSSWTGLPIKELLSKQEKTKIRVQSSSHLKKRPIHVIEEEPPKKKALA
;
A
#
# COMPACT_ATOMS: atom_id res chain seq x y z
N MET A 1 15.12 8.73 26.26
CA MET A 1 14.46 9.49 25.18
C MET A 1 13.65 8.52 24.34
N ASP A 2 12.69 9.00 23.54
CA ASP A 2 11.82 8.13 22.75
C ASP A 2 12.57 7.58 21.52
N ARG A 3 12.66 6.24 21.41
CA ARG A 3 13.45 5.54 20.38
C ARG A 3 13.09 6.00 18.97
N LEU A 4 11.81 6.29 18.72
CA LEU A 4 11.34 6.71 17.41
C LEU A 4 11.94 8.04 16.92
N LEU A 5 12.14 9.01 17.82
CA LEU A 5 12.77 10.28 17.45
C LEU A 5 14.27 10.15 17.27
N GLU A 6 14.90 9.25 18.03
CA GLU A 6 16.31 8.90 17.89
C GLU A 6 16.54 8.22 16.53
N ASP A 7 15.76 7.20 16.18
CA ASP A 7 15.82 6.51 14.88
C ASP A 7 15.62 7.48 13.71
N LEU A 8 14.69 8.45 13.83
CA LEU A 8 14.50 9.49 12.81
C LEU A 8 15.76 10.37 12.68
N SER A 9 16.40 10.70 13.80
CA SER A 9 17.59 11.55 13.83
C SER A 9 18.82 10.83 13.28
N THR A 10 19.11 9.62 13.76
CA THR A 10 20.34 8.88 13.44
C THR A 10 20.21 8.09 12.15
N ASP A 11 19.15 7.30 12.00
CA ASP A 11 19.08 6.29 10.94
C ASP A 11 18.59 6.90 9.63
N ILE A 12 17.63 7.83 9.73
CA ILE A 12 17.06 8.50 8.56
C ILE A 12 17.89 9.72 8.17
N LEU A 13 18.18 10.61 9.12
CA LEU A 13 18.81 11.90 8.83
C LEU A 13 20.32 11.93 9.04
N ARG A 14 20.91 10.87 9.59
CA ARG A 14 22.36 10.76 9.88
C ARG A 14 22.88 11.91 10.72
N TYR A 15 22.04 12.43 11.61
CA TYR A 15 22.42 13.49 12.52
C TYR A 15 23.34 12.94 13.62
N PRO A 16 24.48 13.58 13.93
CA PRO A 16 25.43 13.06 14.90
C PRO A 16 24.86 13.04 16.32
N THR A 17 24.96 11.89 16.99
CA THR A 17 24.50 11.71 18.38
C THR A 17 25.21 12.65 19.35
N SER A 18 26.46 13.05 19.04
CA SER A 18 27.23 14.00 19.85
C SER A 18 26.60 15.40 19.94
N LYS A 19 25.71 15.77 19.01
CA LYS A 19 24.99 17.06 19.01
C LYS A 19 23.62 16.97 19.67
N GLY A 20 23.25 15.81 20.21
CA GLY A 20 21.96 15.55 20.85
C GLY A 20 20.82 15.33 19.85
N ASN A 21 19.58 15.28 20.35
CA ASN A 21 18.41 15.09 19.51
C ASN A 21 17.82 16.45 19.08
N PRO A 22 17.71 16.74 17.78
CA PRO A 22 17.11 17.97 17.30
C PRO A 22 15.58 17.95 17.33
N PHE A 23 14.94 16.80 17.59
CA PHE A 23 13.48 16.66 17.54
C PHE A 23 12.83 16.73 18.92
N SER A 24 11.61 17.26 18.94
CA SER A 24 10.70 17.20 20.08
C SER A 24 9.49 16.35 19.77
N TRP A 25 8.78 15.91 20.82
CA TRP A 25 7.55 15.15 20.66
C TRP A 25 6.49 15.90 19.84
N PRO A 26 5.64 15.17 19.06
CA PRO A 26 4.59 15.77 18.27
C PRO A 26 3.73 16.68 19.10
N ALA A 27 3.50 17.87 18.57
CA ALA A 27 2.60 18.84 19.16
C ALA A 27 1.59 19.28 18.10
N PRO A 28 0.40 19.75 18.51
CA PRO A 28 -0.56 20.33 17.59
C PRO A 28 0.07 21.40 16.71
N ALA A 29 -0.29 21.36 15.43
CA ALA A 29 0.16 22.27 14.39
C ALA A 29 -1.01 22.61 13.45
N GLY A 30 -0.88 23.78 12.80
CA GLY A 30 -1.95 24.34 11.98
C GLY A 30 -3.01 25.10 12.80
N ILE A 31 -3.86 25.85 12.09
CA ILE A 31 -4.84 26.78 12.68
C ILE A 31 -5.86 26.05 13.56
N SER A 32 -6.28 24.85 13.17
CA SER A 32 -7.29 24.06 13.88
C SER A 32 -6.70 23.08 14.90
N GLY A 33 -5.38 22.96 15.02
CA GLY A 33 -4.73 22.01 15.93
C GLY A 33 -5.01 20.53 15.67
N GLY A 34 -5.74 20.19 14.60
CA GLY A 34 -6.13 18.80 14.27
C GLY A 34 -5.00 17.94 13.70
N ILE A 35 -3.81 18.52 13.49
CA ILE A 35 -2.64 17.82 12.95
C ILE A 35 -1.53 17.84 14.00
N LEU A 36 -0.97 16.68 14.33
CA LEU A 36 0.23 16.58 15.15
C LEU A 36 1.47 16.65 14.25
N ALA A 37 2.41 17.53 14.59
CA ALA A 37 3.68 17.66 13.89
C ALA A 37 4.86 17.50 14.84
N ILE A 38 5.84 16.70 14.42
CA ILE A 38 7.16 16.65 15.05
C ILE A 38 7.86 17.99 14.77
N ARG A 39 8.41 18.61 15.80
CA ARG A 39 9.15 19.88 15.67
C ARG A 39 10.65 19.60 15.68
N ALA A 40 11.39 20.34 14.87
CA ALA A 40 12.84 20.30 14.81
C ALA A 40 13.42 21.61 15.34
N ARG A 41 14.41 21.53 16.21
CA ARG A 41 15.22 22.67 16.64
C ARG A 41 16.20 23.02 15.52
N ILE A 42 15.90 24.09 14.79
CA ILE A 42 16.70 24.53 13.65
C ILE A 42 17.95 25.29 14.13
N THR A 43 18.92 24.56 14.67
CA THR A 43 20.26 25.11 14.94
C THR A 43 21.06 25.23 13.64
N PHE A 44 22.12 26.04 13.63
CA PHE A 44 23.02 26.15 12.49
C PHE A 44 23.56 24.79 12.05
N ASP A 45 23.98 23.97 13.03
CA ASP A 45 24.48 22.62 12.79
C ASP A 45 23.43 21.69 12.19
N PHE A 46 22.21 21.70 12.75
CA PHE A 46 21.11 20.92 12.19
C PHE A 46 20.83 21.33 10.76
N ARG A 47 20.70 22.63 10.48
CA ARG A 47 20.45 23.13 9.12
C ARG A 47 21.55 22.71 8.16
N ARG A 48 22.82 22.82 8.54
CA ARG A 48 23.96 22.45 7.70
C ARG A 48 23.94 20.95 7.35
N ILE A 49 23.78 20.08 8.34
CA ILE A 49 23.79 18.62 8.14
C ILE A 49 22.55 18.16 7.37
N PHE A 50 21.38 18.72 7.72
CA PHE A 50 20.13 18.41 7.03
C PHE A 50 20.17 18.84 5.56
N MET A 51 20.70 20.02 5.26
CA MET A 51 20.77 20.50 3.87
C MET A 51 21.83 19.77 3.04
N ALA A 52 22.92 19.31 3.65
CA ALA A 52 23.94 18.52 2.96
C ALA A 52 23.40 17.14 2.54
N ASP A 53 22.95 16.34 3.49
CA ASP A 53 22.60 14.93 3.24
C ASP A 53 21.24 14.51 3.82
N GLY A 54 20.80 15.12 4.93
CA GLY A 54 19.56 14.73 5.61
C GLY A 54 18.30 14.88 4.75
N ARG A 55 18.23 15.91 3.91
CA ARG A 55 17.12 16.13 2.98
C ARG A 55 17.04 15.03 1.92
N LYS A 56 18.18 14.64 1.35
CA LYS A 56 18.25 13.61 0.31
C LYS A 56 17.84 12.25 0.86
N THR A 57 18.43 11.86 1.99
CA THR A 57 18.13 10.59 2.69
C THR A 57 16.68 10.49 3.16
N LEU A 58 16.11 11.59 3.68
CA LEU A 58 14.69 11.65 4.03
C LEU A 58 13.78 11.47 2.81
N CYS A 59 14.10 12.14 1.70
CA CYS A 59 13.36 11.99 0.43
C CYS A 59 13.43 10.54 -0.08
N GLU A 60 14.59 9.91 -0.07
CA GLU A 60 14.76 8.51 -0.49
C GLU A 60 13.95 7.55 0.40
N ASN A 61 13.99 7.74 1.72
CA ASN A 61 13.21 6.93 2.65
C ASN A 61 11.71 7.13 2.48
N ASN A 62 11.27 8.36 2.22
CA ASN A 62 9.87 8.65 1.92
C ASN A 62 9.43 8.06 0.57
N SER A 63 10.27 8.09 -0.45
CA SER A 63 10.00 7.48 -1.76
C SER A 63 9.83 5.96 -1.65
N LYS A 64 10.69 5.27 -0.88
CA LYS A 64 10.52 3.84 -0.59
C LYS A 64 9.19 3.51 0.09
N LYS A 65 8.67 4.41 0.93
CA LYS A 65 7.41 4.21 1.68
C LYS A 65 6.17 4.71 0.94
N ARG A 66 6.29 5.69 0.03
CA ARG A 66 5.18 6.35 -0.69
C ARG A 66 4.50 5.51 -1.76
N ASN A 67 5.17 4.51 -2.34
CA ASN A 67 4.61 3.76 -3.47
C ASN A 67 3.34 2.97 -3.09
N ARG A 68 3.23 2.50 -1.83
CA ARG A 68 2.13 1.62 -1.40
C ARG A 68 0.72 2.21 -1.51
N TYR A 69 0.55 3.52 -1.49
CA TYR A 69 -0.78 4.14 -1.60
C TYR A 69 -1.26 4.29 -3.04
N LYS A 70 -0.36 4.60 -3.99
CA LYS A 70 -0.69 4.67 -5.42
C LYS A 70 -1.05 3.29 -5.97
N ASP A 71 -0.43 2.26 -5.43
CA ASP A 71 -0.64 0.88 -5.84
C ASP A 71 -2.10 0.41 -5.65
N ASN A 72 -2.73 0.77 -4.53
CA ASN A 72 -4.12 0.38 -4.25
C ASN A 72 -5.11 1.00 -5.26
N LEU A 73 -4.89 2.26 -5.60
CA LEU A 73 -5.82 3.02 -6.44
C LEU A 73 -5.80 2.50 -7.87
N PHE A 74 -4.61 2.30 -8.43
CA PHE A 74 -4.47 1.79 -9.79
C PHE A 74 -5.08 0.40 -9.92
N ILE A 75 -4.72 -0.55 -9.05
CA ILE A 75 -5.26 -1.91 -9.11
C ILE A 75 -6.79 -1.91 -8.99
N ARG A 76 -7.36 -1.08 -8.11
CA ARG A 76 -8.82 -0.94 -7.99
C ARG A 76 -9.46 -0.43 -9.29
N ASN A 77 -8.85 0.55 -9.94
CA ASN A 77 -9.33 1.06 -11.22
C ASN A 77 -9.19 0.01 -12.32
N SER A 78 -8.06 -0.68 -12.41
CA SER A 78 -7.85 -1.77 -13.38
C SER A 78 -8.88 -2.90 -13.24
N ILE A 79 -9.28 -3.24 -12.01
CA ILE A 79 -10.37 -4.21 -11.79
C ILE A 79 -11.69 -3.64 -12.35
N LYS A 80 -12.05 -2.40 -12.00
CA LYS A 80 -13.28 -1.76 -12.52
C LYS A 80 -13.29 -1.70 -14.04
N ASP A 81 -12.17 -1.35 -14.64
CA ASP A 81 -12.00 -1.27 -16.10
C ASP A 81 -12.11 -2.65 -16.75
N ALA A 82 -11.63 -3.71 -16.09
CA ALA A 82 -11.84 -5.08 -16.55
C ALA A 82 -13.33 -5.47 -16.54
N TYR A 83 -14.07 -5.15 -15.48
CA TYR A 83 -15.51 -5.38 -15.43
C TYR A 83 -16.27 -4.56 -16.48
N ALA A 84 -15.87 -3.30 -16.67
CA ALA A 84 -16.47 -2.42 -17.67
C ALA A 84 -16.27 -2.93 -19.11
N ARG A 85 -15.06 -3.42 -19.44
CA ARG A 85 -14.78 -4.04 -20.75
C ARG A 85 -15.65 -5.25 -21.05
N GLU A 86 -16.05 -5.99 -20.03
CA GLU A 86 -16.94 -7.15 -20.15
C GLU A 86 -18.44 -6.79 -20.02
N ASN A 87 -18.80 -5.51 -19.92
CA ASN A 87 -20.17 -5.04 -19.66
C ASN A 87 -20.82 -5.67 -18.41
N LYS A 88 -20.01 -6.01 -17.41
CA LYS A 88 -20.48 -6.60 -16.14
C LYS A 88 -20.52 -5.55 -15.05
N LYS A 89 -21.49 -5.69 -14.14
CA LYS A 89 -21.55 -4.86 -12.94
C LYS A 89 -20.36 -5.19 -12.03
N CYS A 90 -19.54 -4.18 -11.74
CA CYS A 90 -18.41 -4.34 -10.82
C CYS A 90 -18.92 -4.67 -9.41
N ILE A 91 -18.34 -5.71 -8.82
CA ILE A 91 -18.55 -6.08 -7.40
C ILE A 91 -18.01 -4.95 -6.51
N ASP A 92 -18.53 -4.80 -5.30
CA ASP A 92 -18.01 -3.80 -4.36
C ASP A 92 -16.53 -4.05 -4.04
N ILE A 93 -15.72 -2.99 -4.16
CA ILE A 93 -14.28 -3.02 -3.90
C ILE A 93 -13.97 -1.95 -2.87
N THR A 94 -13.56 -2.41 -1.69
CA THR A 94 -13.19 -1.57 -0.55
C THR A 94 -11.70 -1.71 -0.24
N SER A 95 -11.06 -0.60 0.13
CA SER A 95 -9.65 -0.58 0.53
C SER A 95 -9.56 -0.25 2.02
N LYS A 96 -8.94 -1.11 2.83
CA LYS A 96 -8.71 -0.87 4.27
C LYS A 96 -7.28 -1.24 4.64
N LYS A 97 -6.55 -0.33 5.30
CA LYS A 97 -5.16 -0.55 5.76
C LYS A 97 -4.23 -1.13 4.68
N SER A 98 -4.31 -0.60 3.45
CA SER A 98 -3.51 -1.05 2.29
C SER A 98 -3.80 -2.47 1.79
N LEU A 99 -4.94 -3.04 2.15
CA LEU A 99 -5.51 -4.26 1.58
C LEU A 99 -6.76 -3.92 0.78
N ILE A 100 -7.04 -4.72 -0.25
CA ILE A 100 -8.23 -4.64 -1.09
C ILE A 100 -9.13 -5.82 -0.75
N LYS A 101 -10.39 -5.53 -0.43
CA LYS A 101 -11.45 -6.51 -0.27
C LYS A 101 -12.37 -6.41 -1.49
N ILE A 102 -12.64 -7.55 -2.12
CA ILE A 102 -13.48 -7.66 -3.32
C ILE A 102 -14.70 -8.51 -2.95
N GLY A 103 -15.86 -7.89 -2.83
CA GLY A 103 -17.09 -8.54 -2.37
C GLY A 103 -16.93 -9.17 -0.99
N ASN A 104 -17.27 -10.46 -0.88
CA ASN A 104 -17.21 -11.22 0.36
C ASN A 104 -15.88 -11.95 0.60
N ASN A 105 -14.89 -11.78 -0.28
CA ASN A 105 -13.58 -12.43 -0.13
C ASN A 105 -12.75 -11.82 1.00
N GLU A 106 -11.72 -12.55 1.44
CA GLU A 106 -10.75 -12.04 2.40
C GLU A 106 -9.97 -10.83 1.83
N PRO A 107 -9.68 -9.80 2.65
CA PRO A 107 -8.84 -8.68 2.22
C PRO A 107 -7.43 -9.14 1.84
N VAL A 108 -7.02 -8.88 0.61
CA VAL A 108 -5.72 -9.28 0.07
C VAL A 108 -4.89 -8.07 -0.33
N LYS A 109 -3.58 -8.24 -0.46
CA LYS A 109 -2.72 -7.18 -1.01
C LYS A 109 -3.04 -6.94 -2.49
N PRO A 110 -2.96 -5.70 -2.98
CA PRO A 110 -3.20 -5.38 -4.40
C PRO A 110 -2.34 -6.20 -5.36
N ALA A 111 -1.06 -6.38 -5.05
CA ALA A 111 -0.14 -7.17 -5.85
C ALA A 111 -0.52 -8.66 -5.92
N VAL A 112 -1.14 -9.19 -4.87
CA VAL A 112 -1.67 -10.57 -4.87
C VAL A 112 -2.95 -10.63 -5.69
N ALA A 113 -3.87 -9.69 -5.46
CA ALA A 113 -5.13 -9.60 -6.21
C ALA A 113 -4.89 -9.46 -7.71
N SER A 114 -3.91 -8.66 -8.13
CA SER A 114 -3.63 -8.43 -9.55
C SER A 114 -3.15 -9.69 -10.26
N VAL A 115 -2.42 -10.57 -9.57
CA VAL A 115 -1.99 -11.85 -10.12
C VAL A 115 -3.12 -12.87 -10.10
N LEU A 116 -3.89 -12.95 -9.02
CA LEU A 116 -5.03 -13.88 -8.92
C LEU A 116 -6.12 -13.58 -9.96
N LEU A 117 -6.36 -12.30 -10.24
CA LEU A 117 -7.35 -11.84 -11.23
C LEU A 117 -6.77 -11.71 -12.64
N ASN A 118 -5.49 -12.04 -12.84
CA ASN A 118 -4.79 -11.91 -14.12
C ASN A 118 -5.03 -10.55 -14.80
N LEU A 119 -4.87 -9.46 -14.02
CA LEU A 119 -5.10 -8.11 -14.53
C LEU A 119 -4.04 -7.73 -15.56
N ASP A 120 -4.47 -7.03 -16.61
CA ASP A 120 -3.52 -6.33 -17.48
C ASP A 120 -2.98 -5.10 -16.74
N LEU A 121 -1.65 -5.05 -16.63
CA LEU A 121 -0.91 -3.99 -15.95
C LEU A 121 0.08 -3.33 -16.92
N SER A 122 -0.16 -3.38 -18.22
CA SER A 122 0.67 -2.76 -19.26
C SER A 122 0.94 -1.26 -19.01
N SER A 123 -0.02 -0.53 -18.43
CA SER A 123 0.09 0.89 -18.09
C SER A 123 0.62 1.18 -16.68
N TRP A 124 1.10 0.15 -15.97
CA TRP A 124 1.65 0.28 -14.62
C TRP A 124 3.04 0.93 -14.63
N THR A 125 3.19 2.02 -13.87
CA THR A 125 4.44 2.79 -13.75
C THR A 125 5.16 2.59 -12.41
N GLY A 126 4.62 1.73 -11.54
CA GLY A 126 5.21 1.44 -10.23
C GLY A 126 6.28 0.34 -10.26
N LEU A 127 6.70 -0.13 -9.09
CA LEU A 127 7.60 -1.27 -8.98
C LEU A 127 6.98 -2.53 -9.63
N PRO A 128 7.78 -3.40 -10.27
CA PRO A 128 7.26 -4.65 -10.82
C PRO A 128 6.46 -5.43 -9.76
N ILE A 129 5.29 -5.97 -10.12
CA ILE A 129 4.43 -6.70 -9.18
C ILE A 129 5.16 -7.86 -8.49
N LYS A 130 6.11 -8.51 -9.19
CA LYS A 130 6.95 -9.56 -8.61
C LYS A 130 7.80 -9.07 -7.44
N GLU A 131 8.16 -7.80 -7.36
CA GLU A 131 8.91 -7.22 -6.25
C GLU A 131 8.00 -6.83 -5.08
N LEU A 132 6.73 -6.55 -5.35
CA LEU A 132 5.72 -6.24 -4.34
C LEU A 132 5.22 -7.48 -3.58
N LEU A 133 5.42 -8.68 -4.16
CA LEU A 133 5.08 -9.95 -3.54
C LEU A 133 6.17 -10.44 -2.59
N SER A 134 5.79 -10.85 -1.39
CA SER A 134 6.68 -11.56 -0.47
C SER A 134 7.04 -12.96 -0.97
N LYS A 135 8.12 -13.54 -0.44
CA LYS A 135 8.55 -14.91 -0.77
C LYS A 135 7.43 -15.93 -0.53
N GLN A 136 6.67 -15.78 0.56
CA GLN A 136 5.55 -16.67 0.90
C GLN A 136 4.38 -16.53 -0.10
N GLU A 137 4.04 -15.31 -0.50
CA GLU A 137 2.96 -15.04 -1.45
C GLU A 137 3.29 -15.60 -2.84
N LYS A 138 4.55 -15.49 -3.29
CA LYS A 138 5.00 -16.09 -4.56
C LYS A 138 4.78 -17.60 -4.58
N THR A 139 5.09 -18.29 -3.48
CA THR A 139 4.89 -19.73 -3.37
C THR A 139 3.41 -20.09 -3.34
N LYS A 140 2.58 -19.37 -2.58
CA LYS A 140 1.13 -19.61 -2.51
C LYS A 140 0.45 -19.41 -3.85
N ILE A 141 0.78 -18.33 -4.56
CA ILE A 141 0.25 -18.05 -5.90
C ILE A 141 0.67 -19.17 -6.87
N ARG A 142 1.95 -19.59 -6.87
CA ARG A 142 2.42 -20.67 -7.75
C ARG A 142 1.64 -21.98 -7.53
N VAL A 143 1.37 -22.33 -6.28
CA VAL A 143 0.58 -23.53 -5.93
C VAL A 143 -0.89 -23.37 -6.37
N GLN A 144 -1.49 -22.20 -6.16
CA GLN A 144 -2.87 -21.92 -6.58
C GLN A 144 -3.02 -21.91 -8.12
N SER A 145 -2.09 -21.29 -8.85
CA SER A 145 -2.04 -21.30 -10.32
C SER A 145 -1.95 -22.73 -10.87
N SER A 146 -1.14 -23.61 -10.24
CA SER A 146 -1.06 -25.03 -10.62
C SER A 146 -2.33 -25.84 -10.31
N SER A 147 -3.12 -25.42 -9.32
CA SER A 147 -4.42 -26.04 -9.01
C SER A 147 -5.58 -25.52 -9.89
N HIS A 148 -5.53 -24.26 -10.32
CA HIS A 148 -6.53 -23.65 -11.21
C HIS A 148 -6.29 -23.93 -12.69
N LEU A 149 -5.07 -24.28 -13.10
CA LEU A 149 -4.77 -24.72 -14.49
C LEU A 149 -5.40 -26.07 -14.87
N LYS A 150 -6.07 -26.78 -13.94
CA LYS A 150 -6.91 -27.96 -14.26
C LYS A 150 -8.41 -27.66 -14.40
N LYS A 151 -8.87 -26.41 -14.24
CA LYS A 151 -10.28 -26.03 -14.47
C LYS A 151 -10.41 -24.65 -15.13
N ARG A 152 -10.38 -24.67 -16.48
CA ARG A 152 -10.99 -23.77 -17.48
C ARG A 152 -10.76 -22.23 -17.39
N PRO A 153 -10.75 -21.53 -18.54
CA PRO A 153 -10.82 -20.07 -18.60
C PRO A 153 -12.15 -19.57 -18.01
N ILE A 154 -12.04 -18.55 -17.14
CA ILE A 154 -13.08 -17.70 -16.55
C ILE A 154 -14.52 -18.25 -16.68
N HIS A 155 -14.89 -19.21 -15.82
CA HIS A 155 -16.25 -19.22 -15.28
C HIS A 155 -16.22 -18.36 -14.03
N VAL A 156 -16.78 -17.14 -14.14
CA VAL A 156 -17.22 -16.38 -12.98
C VAL A 156 -18.22 -17.28 -12.25
N ILE A 157 -17.98 -17.46 -10.95
CA ILE A 157 -18.84 -18.20 -10.03
C ILE A 157 -20.27 -17.73 -10.22
N GLU A 158 -21.14 -18.60 -10.76
CA GLU A 158 -22.59 -18.37 -10.76
C GLU A 158 -23.06 -18.41 -9.31
N GLU A 159 -23.60 -17.29 -8.80
CA GLU A 159 -24.40 -17.34 -7.59
C GLU A 159 -25.69 -18.11 -7.90
N GLU A 160 -25.94 -19.21 -7.16
CA GLU A 160 -27.25 -19.88 -7.20
C GLU A 160 -28.35 -18.85 -6.86
N PRO A 161 -29.45 -18.79 -7.65
CA PRO A 161 -30.53 -17.88 -7.36
C PRO A 161 -31.23 -18.26 -6.04
N PRO A 162 -31.72 -17.27 -5.26
CA PRO A 162 -32.39 -17.53 -4.00
C PRO A 162 -33.64 -18.37 -4.23
N LYS A 163 -33.74 -19.51 -3.53
CA LYS A 163 -34.95 -20.35 -3.49
C LYS A 163 -36.13 -19.49 -3.06
N LYS A 164 -37.08 -19.29 -3.98
CA LYS A 164 -38.39 -18.68 -3.69
C LYS A 164 -39.03 -19.49 -2.56
N LYS A 165 -39.22 -18.88 -1.38
CA LYS A 165 -40.14 -19.41 -0.38
C LYS A 165 -41.54 -19.38 -1.01
N ALA A 166 -42.14 -20.56 -1.16
CA ALA A 166 -43.54 -20.68 -1.51
C ALA A 166 -44.36 -20.01 -0.40
N LEU A 167 -45.25 -19.10 -0.79
CA LEU A 167 -46.39 -18.73 0.03
C LEU A 167 -47.26 -19.99 0.19
N ALA A 168 -47.51 -20.37 1.43
CA ALA A 168 -48.68 -21.11 1.86
C ALA A 168 -49.19 -20.44 3.13
#